data_AF-A0A329S2H2-F1
#
_entry.id   AF-A0A329S2H2-F1
#
_cell.length_a   1.000
_cell.length_b   1.000
_cell.length_c   1.000
_cell.angle_alpha   90.00
_cell.angle_beta   90.00
_cell.angle_gamma   90.00
#
_symmetry.space_group_name_H-M   'P 1'
#
loop_
_entity.id
_entity.type
_entity.pdbx_description
1 polymer ?
#
loop_
_entity_poly.entity_id
_entity_poly.type
_entity_poly.pdbx_seq_one_letter_code
_entity_poly.pdbx_strand_id
1 'polypeptide(L)'
;MADHDTISLRSLASVSSSSSSSFEFDGTTSDIAQQLFIRHQAGDAGQRVNLTRIPAAVSDRLDPLNIKFKELPGLVQRAVLWDTGFAISPGNNPVQIWTMQNYTMADIAVPKADVSYVDCTYLNCSQPNGVTAHYAQYCTGWQMLNVSRCVADNFEDPGASGYMGMMWSTGGEPDMIPLIRLREHTWGQDIPQFGGRITFHVSVVHTVPNELDPAWDECPLDKGYASLTVPCHRRIEFTDEYMAANTTIPTERSG
;
A
#
# COMPACT_ATOMS: atom_id res chain seq x y z
N MET A 1 20.85 -39.37 -15.34
CA MET A 1 21.38 -38.03 -15.02
C MET A 1 20.93 -37.13 -16.14
N ALA A 2 19.94 -36.28 -15.88
CA ALA A 2 19.44 -35.29 -16.82
C ALA A 2 19.59 -33.93 -16.12
N ASP A 3 20.32 -33.04 -16.77
CA ASP A 3 20.64 -31.70 -16.28
C ASP A 3 19.37 -30.86 -16.13
N HIS A 4 19.25 -30.23 -14.97
CA HIS A 4 18.23 -29.22 -14.70
C HIS A 4 18.72 -27.87 -15.24
N ASP A 5 18.12 -27.43 -16.35
CA ASP A 5 18.29 -26.07 -16.85
C ASP A 5 17.80 -25.07 -15.80
N THR A 6 18.77 -24.44 -15.15
CA THR A 6 18.55 -23.37 -14.18
C THR A 6 18.29 -22.09 -14.96
N ILE A 7 17.02 -21.72 -15.13
CA ILE A 7 16.63 -20.44 -15.73
C ILE A 7 17.22 -19.33 -14.86
N SER A 8 18.25 -18.67 -15.37
CA SER A 8 18.94 -17.59 -14.69
C SER A 8 18.04 -16.35 -14.68
N LEU A 9 17.61 -15.93 -13.49
CA LEU A 9 16.83 -14.71 -13.17
C LEU A 9 17.49 -13.38 -13.60
N ARG A 10 18.50 -13.42 -14.48
CA ARG A 10 19.28 -12.27 -14.94
C ARG A 10 18.45 -11.22 -15.69
N SER A 11 17.29 -11.58 -16.24
CA SER A 11 16.43 -10.63 -16.96
C SER A 11 15.68 -9.63 -16.06
N LEU A 12 15.74 -9.78 -14.73
CA LEU A 12 15.23 -8.77 -13.78
C LEU A 12 16.34 -7.84 -13.26
N ALA A 13 17.61 -8.09 -13.60
CA ALA A 13 18.76 -7.37 -13.04
C ALA A 13 19.19 -6.12 -13.84
N SER A 14 18.48 -5.76 -14.92
CA SER A 14 18.84 -4.61 -15.76
C SER A 14 18.06 -3.34 -15.44
N VAL A 15 17.74 -3.09 -14.16
CA VAL A 15 17.32 -1.77 -13.71
C VAL A 15 18.58 -0.96 -13.45
N SER A 16 18.85 0.02 -14.31
CA SER A 16 20.03 0.87 -14.26
C SER A 16 20.22 1.52 -12.89
N SER A 17 21.46 1.39 -12.41
CA SER A 17 22.11 2.13 -11.33
C SER A 17 21.78 3.64 -11.36
N SER A 18 20.82 4.06 -10.53
CA SER A 18 20.84 5.39 -9.91
C SER A 18 21.36 5.21 -8.49
N SER A 19 22.43 5.94 -8.13
CA SER A 19 23.15 5.92 -6.85
C SER A 19 22.34 5.35 -5.67
N SER A 20 22.62 4.11 -5.28
CA SER A 20 21.95 3.47 -4.15
C SER A 20 22.38 4.16 -2.85
N SER A 21 21.61 5.16 -2.40
CA SER A 21 21.17 5.07 -1.01
C SER A 21 20.63 3.65 -0.84
N SER A 22 21.22 2.86 0.06
CA SER A 22 20.73 1.52 0.36
C SER A 22 19.24 1.63 0.65
N PHE A 23 18.40 1.05 -0.21
CA PHE A 23 16.96 1.02 0.04
C PHE A 23 16.71 0.43 1.43
N GLU A 24 15.96 1.14 2.26
CA GLU A 24 15.51 0.69 3.57
C GLU A 24 14.00 0.89 3.64
N PHE A 25 13.27 -0.14 4.07
CA PHE A 25 11.84 -0.03 4.25
C PHE A 25 11.53 0.57 5.63
N ASP A 26 11.50 1.89 5.70
CA ASP A 26 11.23 2.66 6.92
C ASP A 26 9.80 3.28 6.94
N GLY A 27 8.98 2.94 5.94
CA GLY A 27 7.63 3.46 5.75
C GLY A 27 7.55 4.90 5.24
N THR A 28 8.62 5.45 4.66
CA THR A 28 8.59 6.73 3.93
C THR A 28 8.34 6.59 2.43
N THR A 29 8.48 5.36 1.90
CA THR A 29 8.20 4.99 0.51
C THR A 29 7.12 3.93 0.45
N SER A 30 6.36 3.92 -0.64
CA SER A 30 5.42 2.83 -0.95
C SER A 30 6.00 1.83 -1.96
N ASP A 31 7.32 1.76 -2.14
CA ASP A 31 7.99 0.73 -2.96
C ASP A 31 7.98 -0.65 -2.26
N ILE A 32 6.76 -1.13 -1.99
CA ILE A 32 6.47 -2.41 -1.36
C ILE A 32 6.98 -3.56 -2.26
N ALA A 33 6.98 -3.37 -3.57
CA ALA A 33 7.51 -4.36 -4.51
C ALA A 33 9.02 -4.55 -4.35
N GLN A 34 9.79 -3.47 -4.23
CA GLN A 34 11.22 -3.53 -3.95
C GLN A 34 11.50 -4.22 -2.60
N GLN A 35 10.74 -3.89 -1.55
CA GLN A 35 10.90 -4.55 -0.25
C GLN A 35 10.62 -6.06 -0.34
N LEU A 36 9.51 -6.46 -0.96
CA LEU A 36 9.17 -7.88 -1.13
C LEU A 36 10.23 -8.64 -1.95
N PHE A 37 10.83 -7.99 -2.95
CA PHE A 37 11.94 -8.54 -3.72
C PHE A 37 13.19 -8.74 -2.86
N ILE A 38 13.58 -7.73 -2.06
CA ILE A 38 14.72 -7.82 -1.12
C ILE A 38 14.50 -8.95 -0.12
N ARG A 39 13.30 -9.05 0.47
CA ARG A 39 12.97 -10.15 1.39
C ARG A 39 13.07 -11.51 0.72
N HIS A 40 12.57 -11.63 -0.51
CA HIS A 40 12.70 -12.86 -1.28
C HIS A 40 14.18 -13.24 -1.54
N GLN A 41 15.02 -12.26 -1.90
CA GLN A 41 16.46 -12.48 -2.08
C GLN A 41 17.18 -12.86 -0.77
N ALA A 42 16.69 -12.36 0.36
CA ALA A 42 17.18 -12.74 1.69
C ALA A 42 16.78 -14.17 2.11
N GLY A 43 15.97 -14.86 1.30
CA GLY A 43 15.53 -16.23 1.55
C GLY A 43 14.21 -16.34 2.31
N ASP A 44 13.52 -15.21 2.57
CA ASP A 44 12.24 -15.25 3.23
C ASP A 44 11.17 -15.92 2.37
N ALA A 45 10.28 -16.63 3.04
CA ALA A 45 9.10 -17.22 2.45
C ALA A 45 7.86 -16.44 2.88
N GLY A 46 6.91 -16.27 1.95
CA GLY A 46 5.59 -15.77 2.26
C GLY A 46 4.52 -16.70 1.71
N GLN A 47 3.37 -16.71 2.36
CA GLN A 47 2.20 -17.42 1.86
C GLN A 47 1.85 -16.90 0.45
N ARG A 48 1.48 -17.82 -0.43
CA ARG A 48 0.91 -17.48 -1.73
C ARG A 48 -0.42 -16.77 -1.52
N VAL A 49 -0.69 -15.77 -2.35
CA VAL A 49 -1.95 -15.03 -2.26
C VAL A 49 -3.10 -15.90 -2.78
N ASN A 50 -4.19 -15.94 -2.02
CA ASN A 50 -5.39 -16.68 -2.41
C ASN A 50 -6.42 -15.72 -3.01
N LEU A 51 -6.23 -15.34 -4.28
CA LEU A 51 -7.12 -14.40 -4.95
C LEU A 51 -8.37 -15.08 -5.51
N THR A 52 -9.49 -14.36 -5.50
CA THR A 52 -10.73 -14.79 -6.18
C THR A 52 -10.58 -14.84 -7.71
N ARG A 53 -9.72 -13.97 -8.26
CA ARG A 53 -9.33 -13.93 -9.68
C ARG A 53 -7.93 -13.32 -9.83
N ILE A 54 -7.22 -13.64 -10.92
CA ILE A 54 -5.98 -12.97 -11.29
C ILE A 54 -6.34 -11.79 -12.20
N PRO A 55 -5.93 -10.55 -11.89
CA PRO A 55 -6.19 -9.40 -12.76
C PRO A 55 -5.53 -9.55 -14.14
N ALA A 56 -6.20 -9.06 -15.20
CA ALA A 56 -5.66 -9.11 -16.56
C ALA A 56 -4.29 -8.43 -16.67
N ALA A 57 -4.12 -7.25 -16.08
CA ALA A 57 -2.84 -6.53 -16.08
C ALA A 57 -1.67 -7.33 -15.46
N VAL A 58 -1.95 -8.21 -14.50
CA VAL A 58 -0.94 -9.13 -13.95
C VAL A 58 -0.56 -10.20 -14.97
N SER A 59 -1.56 -10.80 -15.62
CA SER A 59 -1.34 -11.79 -16.69
C SER A 59 -0.61 -11.17 -17.89
N ASP A 60 -1.06 -10.02 -18.37
CA ASP A 60 -0.48 -9.29 -19.50
C ASP A 60 0.99 -8.96 -19.28
N ARG A 61 1.38 -8.71 -18.02
CA ARG A 61 2.78 -8.49 -17.64
C ARG A 61 3.62 -9.76 -17.66
N LEU A 62 3.05 -10.89 -17.22
CA LEU A 62 3.79 -12.13 -17.02
C LEU A 62 3.81 -13.03 -18.27
N ASP A 63 2.80 -12.95 -19.13
CA ASP A 63 2.66 -13.81 -20.30
C ASP A 63 3.78 -13.63 -21.35
N PRO A 64 4.29 -12.40 -21.64
CA PRO A 64 5.47 -12.22 -22.50
C PRO A 64 6.73 -12.90 -21.98
N LEU A 65 6.80 -13.14 -20.67
CA LEU A 65 7.91 -13.85 -20.00
C LEU A 65 7.64 -15.36 -19.89
N ASN A 66 6.49 -15.85 -20.38
CA ASN A 66 6.01 -17.22 -20.21
C ASN A 66 5.95 -17.66 -18.74
N ILE A 67 5.62 -16.74 -17.83
CA ILE A 67 5.51 -17.00 -16.40
C ILE A 67 4.03 -17.08 -16.02
N LYS A 68 3.65 -18.10 -15.24
CA LYS A 68 2.29 -18.17 -14.67
C LYS A 68 2.29 -17.64 -13.24
N PHE A 69 1.38 -16.71 -12.96
CA PHE A 69 1.26 -16.09 -11.63
C PHE A 69 1.18 -17.11 -10.48
N LYS A 70 0.48 -18.24 -10.69
CA LYS A 70 0.32 -19.29 -9.67
C LYS A 70 1.61 -20.05 -9.35
N GLU A 71 2.60 -19.99 -10.24
CA GLU A 71 3.91 -20.65 -10.07
C GLU A 71 4.90 -19.78 -9.31
N LEU A 72 4.65 -18.46 -9.25
CA LEU A 72 5.49 -17.52 -8.51
C LEU A 72 5.49 -17.82 -6.99
N PRO A 73 6.63 -17.58 -6.31
CA PRO A 73 6.67 -17.54 -4.85
C PRO A 73 5.72 -16.48 -4.28
N GLY A 74 5.21 -16.69 -3.06
CA GLY A 74 4.17 -15.82 -2.49
C GLY A 74 4.59 -14.34 -2.32
N LEU A 75 5.87 -14.08 -2.05
CA LEU A 75 6.40 -12.71 -2.01
C LEU A 75 6.40 -12.05 -3.39
N VAL A 76 6.82 -12.80 -4.41
CA VAL A 76 6.85 -12.33 -5.79
C VAL A 76 5.43 -12.10 -6.32
N GLN A 77 4.46 -12.94 -5.93
CA GLN A 77 3.05 -12.72 -6.26
C GLN A 77 2.55 -11.37 -5.70
N ARG A 78 2.84 -11.06 -4.42
CA ARG A 78 2.49 -9.76 -3.83
C ARG A 78 3.22 -8.61 -4.50
N ALA A 79 4.51 -8.78 -4.83
CA ALA A 79 5.29 -7.74 -5.49
C ALA A 79 4.71 -7.38 -6.86
N VAL A 80 4.40 -8.39 -7.69
CA VAL A 80 3.79 -8.18 -9.01
C VAL A 80 2.40 -7.56 -8.88
N LEU A 81 1.57 -7.98 -7.92
CA LEU A 81 0.27 -7.35 -7.67
C LEU A 81 0.43 -5.86 -7.34
N TRP A 82 1.29 -5.52 -6.38
CA TRP A 82 1.50 -4.14 -5.97
C TRP A 82 1.99 -3.27 -7.13
N ASP A 83 3.01 -3.74 -7.83
CA ASP A 83 3.67 -2.98 -8.91
C ASP A 83 2.76 -2.85 -10.16
N THR A 84 1.77 -3.73 -10.32
CA THR A 84 0.72 -3.60 -11.35
C THR A 84 -0.51 -2.82 -10.87
N GLY A 85 -0.45 -2.19 -9.71
CA GLY A 85 -1.51 -1.34 -9.19
C GLY A 85 -2.63 -2.11 -8.52
N PHE A 86 -2.35 -3.19 -7.80
CA PHE A 86 -3.37 -3.92 -7.04
C PHE A 86 -3.01 -4.05 -5.55
N ALA A 87 -4.03 -3.85 -4.73
CA ALA A 87 -4.05 -4.29 -3.34
C ALA A 87 -5.14 -5.36 -3.15
N ILE A 88 -5.28 -5.91 -1.94
CA ILE A 88 -6.14 -7.06 -1.64
C ILE A 88 -7.19 -6.67 -0.59
N SER A 89 -8.48 -6.74 -0.95
CA SER A 89 -9.59 -6.47 -0.02
C SER A 89 -9.79 -7.57 1.02
N PRO A 90 -10.57 -7.35 2.10
CA PRO A 90 -10.90 -8.35 3.12
C PRO A 90 -11.28 -9.74 2.61
N GLY A 91 -12.09 -9.80 1.55
CA GLY A 91 -12.53 -11.03 0.88
C GLY A 91 -11.51 -11.64 -0.10
N ASN A 92 -10.27 -11.18 -0.09
CA ASN A 92 -9.19 -11.56 -1.01
C ASN A 92 -9.48 -11.27 -2.50
N ASN A 93 -10.29 -10.25 -2.76
CA ASN A 93 -10.43 -9.73 -4.11
C ASN A 93 -9.25 -8.80 -4.41
N PRO A 94 -8.62 -8.90 -5.59
CA PRO A 94 -7.72 -7.86 -6.05
C PRO A 94 -8.52 -6.59 -6.35
N VAL A 95 -8.09 -5.47 -5.79
CA VAL A 95 -8.69 -4.14 -5.97
C VAL A 95 -7.71 -3.29 -6.74
N GLN A 96 -8.16 -2.72 -7.85
CA GLN A 96 -7.34 -1.82 -8.66
C GLN A 96 -7.07 -0.53 -7.88
N ILE A 97 -5.83 -0.08 -7.92
CA ILE A 97 -5.39 1.24 -7.48
C ILE A 97 -4.97 2.00 -8.73
N TRP A 98 -5.48 3.22 -8.87
CA TRP A 98 -5.00 4.21 -9.80
C TRP A 98 -4.15 5.22 -9.04
N THR A 99 -3.00 5.59 -9.58
CA THR A 99 -2.20 6.68 -9.00
C THR A 99 -2.72 8.00 -9.55
N MET A 100 -2.75 9.03 -8.70
CA MET A 100 -3.11 10.38 -9.11
C MET A 100 -1.88 11.09 -9.66
N GLN A 101 -2.09 12.05 -10.56
CA GLN A 101 -0.99 12.81 -11.16
C GLN A 101 0.03 11.87 -11.84
N ASN A 102 1.33 12.15 -11.71
CA ASN A 102 2.43 11.33 -12.24
C ASN A 102 3.11 10.46 -11.17
N TYR A 103 2.42 10.16 -10.05
CA TYR A 103 2.96 9.25 -9.04
C TYR A 103 2.99 7.81 -9.56
N THR A 104 3.98 7.04 -9.10
CA THR A 104 4.03 5.59 -9.31
C THR A 104 3.52 4.86 -8.07
N MET A 105 3.27 3.55 -8.15
CA MET A 105 2.95 2.74 -6.97
C MET A 105 4.06 2.77 -5.90
N ALA A 106 5.30 3.11 -6.27
CA ALA A 106 6.41 3.31 -5.33
C ALA A 106 6.35 4.67 -4.58
N ASP A 107 5.55 5.61 -5.07
CA ASP A 107 5.56 7.02 -4.63
C ASP A 107 4.20 7.53 -4.10
N ILE A 108 3.24 6.63 -3.83
CA ILE A 108 1.93 6.98 -3.28
C ILE A 108 1.91 7.09 -1.75
N ALA A 109 2.97 6.67 -1.05
CA ALA A 109 3.14 7.01 0.37
C ALA A 109 3.08 8.54 0.54
N VAL A 110 2.20 9.02 1.41
CA VAL A 110 2.02 10.45 1.67
C VAL A 110 3.11 10.90 2.65
N PRO A 111 3.97 11.87 2.30
CA PRO A 111 4.96 12.41 3.22
C PRO A 111 4.31 13.14 4.39
N LYS A 112 4.96 13.09 5.56
CA LYS A 112 4.55 13.87 6.75
C LYS A 112 4.39 15.37 6.48
N ALA A 113 5.19 15.93 5.56
CA ALA A 113 5.08 17.35 5.21
C ALA A 113 3.70 17.67 4.61
N ASP A 114 3.18 16.79 3.75
CA ASP A 114 1.89 16.96 3.10
C ASP A 114 0.75 16.79 4.11
N VAL A 115 0.86 15.81 5.03
CA VAL A 115 -0.12 15.65 6.13
C VAL A 115 -0.13 16.86 7.06
N SER A 116 1.03 17.51 7.26
CA SER A 116 1.13 18.73 8.08
C SER A 116 0.46 19.91 7.39
N TYR A 117 0.53 19.94 6.06
CA TYR A 117 -0.05 21.00 5.24
C TYR A 117 -1.58 21.05 5.31
N VAL A 118 -2.22 19.91 5.58
CA VAL A 118 -3.68 19.82 5.80
C VAL A 118 -4.08 19.90 7.27
N ASP A 119 -3.21 20.43 8.14
CA ASP A 119 -3.49 20.71 9.55
C ASP A 119 -3.91 19.46 10.37
N CYS A 120 -3.36 18.29 10.04
CA CYS A 120 -3.56 17.09 10.85
C CYS A 120 -2.52 16.99 11.97
N THR A 121 -2.94 16.51 13.14
CA THR A 121 -2.01 16.27 14.26
C THR A 121 -1.42 14.86 14.21
N TYR A 122 -0.31 14.68 14.95
CA TYR A 122 0.44 13.43 14.96
C TYR A 122 0.49 12.80 16.34
N LEU A 123 0.31 11.48 16.36
CA LEU A 123 0.88 10.65 17.41
C LEU A 123 2.30 10.25 17.00
N ASN A 124 3.26 10.55 17.87
CA ASN A 124 4.66 10.19 17.67
C ASN A 124 4.96 8.90 18.43
N CYS A 125 5.43 7.87 17.71
CA CYS A 125 5.74 6.57 18.28
C CYS A 125 7.23 6.28 18.14
N SER A 126 7.89 5.93 19.25
CA SER A 126 9.27 5.45 19.21
C SER A 126 9.33 4.05 18.61
N GLN A 127 10.36 3.79 17.81
CA GLN A 127 10.65 2.46 17.25
C GLN A 127 11.99 1.91 17.81
N PRO A 128 12.27 0.61 17.68
CA PRO A 128 13.50 0.01 18.18
C PRO A 128 14.80 0.59 17.60
N ASN A 129 14.76 1.06 16.35
CA ASN A 129 15.91 1.70 15.69
C ASN A 129 16.13 3.17 16.12
N GLY A 130 15.32 3.70 17.03
CA GLY A 130 15.39 5.09 17.48
C GLY A 130 14.77 6.11 16.51
N VAL A 131 14.28 5.68 15.34
CA VAL A 131 13.56 6.54 14.39
C VAL A 131 12.11 6.69 14.86
N THR A 132 11.61 7.92 14.88
CA THR A 132 10.22 8.19 15.26
C THR A 132 9.28 7.87 14.10
N ALA A 133 8.32 7.00 14.36
CA ALA A 133 7.17 6.78 13.50
C ALA A 133 6.08 7.82 13.78
N HIS A 134 5.26 8.10 12.78
CA HIS A 134 4.20 9.09 12.86
C HIS A 134 2.88 8.46 12.44
N TYR A 135 1.83 8.75 13.19
CA TYR A 135 0.46 8.35 12.90
C TYR A 135 -0.43 9.58 12.86
N ALA A 136 -1.37 9.62 11.94
CA ALA A 136 -2.38 10.69 11.93
C ALA A 136 -3.32 10.46 13.12
N GLN A 137 -3.43 11.46 14.01
CA GLN A 137 -4.25 11.38 15.22
C GLN A 137 -5.55 12.17 15.00
N TYR A 138 -5.51 13.50 15.02
CA TYR A 138 -6.68 14.33 14.74
C TYR A 138 -6.62 14.80 13.28
N CYS A 139 -7.38 14.10 12.43
CA CYS A 139 -7.46 14.36 11.00
C CYS A 139 -8.85 13.94 10.49
N THR A 140 -9.51 14.81 9.73
CA THR A 140 -10.76 14.45 9.05
C THR A 140 -10.46 13.61 7.80
N GLY A 141 -11.44 12.83 7.34
CA GLY A 141 -11.30 12.10 6.07
C GLY A 141 -11.04 13.05 4.91
N TRP A 142 -11.66 14.22 4.90
CA TRP A 142 -11.41 15.24 3.88
C TRP A 142 -9.96 15.73 3.86
N GLN A 143 -9.37 16.05 5.01
CA GLN A 143 -7.97 16.48 5.09
C GLN A 143 -7.04 15.39 4.55
N MET A 144 -7.23 14.14 4.97
CA MET A 144 -6.38 13.04 4.54
C MET A 144 -6.53 12.73 3.04
N LEU A 145 -7.76 12.78 2.54
CA LEU A 145 -8.04 12.58 1.12
C LEU A 145 -7.44 13.70 0.26
N ASN A 146 -7.40 14.95 0.74
CA ASN A 146 -6.80 16.06 0.00
C ASN A 146 -5.28 15.91 -0.26
N VAL A 147 -4.59 15.03 0.46
CA VAL A 147 -3.17 14.71 0.27
C VAL A 147 -2.94 13.28 -0.22
N SER A 148 -4.01 12.52 -0.42
CA SER A 148 -3.93 11.15 -0.94
C SER A 148 -3.45 11.16 -2.39
N ARG A 149 -2.65 10.16 -2.75
CA ARG A 149 -2.00 10.06 -4.07
C ARG A 149 -2.56 8.94 -4.94
N CYS A 150 -3.67 8.35 -4.50
CA CYS A 150 -4.26 7.19 -5.15
C CYS A 150 -5.78 7.18 -5.02
N VAL A 151 -6.40 6.44 -5.92
CA VAL A 151 -7.82 6.05 -5.89
C VAL A 151 -7.87 4.53 -5.88
N ALA A 152 -8.60 3.93 -4.96
CA ALA A 152 -8.86 2.50 -4.92
C ALA A 152 -10.24 2.19 -5.50
N ASP A 153 -10.35 1.11 -6.24
CA ASP A 153 -11.65 0.62 -6.73
C ASP A 153 -12.55 0.23 -5.56
N ASN A 154 -13.84 0.18 -5.81
CA ASN A 154 -14.81 -0.14 -4.76
C ASN A 154 -14.65 -1.59 -4.32
N PHE A 155 -14.69 -1.82 -3.01
CA PHE A 155 -14.65 -3.16 -2.41
C PHE A 155 -15.52 -3.21 -1.16
N GLU A 156 -15.88 -4.42 -0.75
CA GLU A 156 -16.61 -4.65 0.48
C GLU A 156 -15.64 -4.92 1.65
N ASP A 157 -15.80 -4.17 2.74
CA ASP A 157 -15.18 -4.43 4.03
C ASP A 157 -16.27 -4.50 5.11
N PRO A 158 -16.76 -5.71 5.46
CA PRO A 158 -17.75 -5.88 6.52
C PRO A 158 -17.30 -5.35 7.89
N GLY A 159 -15.99 -5.16 8.10
CA GLY A 159 -15.42 -4.63 9.33
C GLY A 159 -15.19 -3.11 9.33
N ALA A 160 -15.59 -2.39 8.27
CA ALA A 160 -15.24 -0.97 8.09
C ALA A 160 -15.75 -0.06 9.22
N SER A 161 -17.00 -0.24 9.67
CA SER A 161 -17.67 0.64 10.64
C SER A 161 -17.13 0.57 12.07
N GLY A 162 -16.20 -0.35 12.33
CA GLY A 162 -15.53 -0.50 13.63
C GLY A 162 -14.02 -0.69 13.49
N TYR A 163 -13.47 -0.50 12.30
CA TYR A 163 -12.03 -0.59 12.11
C TYR A 163 -11.37 0.69 12.64
N MET A 164 -10.56 0.53 13.67
CA MET A 164 -9.85 1.62 14.34
C MET A 164 -8.38 1.67 13.97
N GLY A 165 -7.98 1.06 12.85
CA GLY A 165 -6.60 1.15 12.37
C GLY A 165 -6.22 2.59 12.00
N MET A 166 -4.98 2.78 11.57
CA MET A 166 -4.49 4.12 11.25
C MET A 166 -4.81 4.47 9.79
N MET A 167 -5.29 5.69 9.55
CA MET A 167 -5.60 6.16 8.19
C MET A 167 -4.33 6.51 7.40
N TRP A 168 -3.31 6.95 8.12
CA TRP A 168 -2.01 7.30 7.60
C TRP A 168 -0.97 7.07 8.68
N SER A 169 0.17 6.53 8.27
CA SER A 169 1.31 6.33 9.14
C SER A 169 2.59 6.17 8.36
N THR A 170 3.69 6.61 8.96
CA THR A 170 5.05 6.29 8.54
C THR A 170 5.71 5.41 9.58
N GLY A 171 6.67 4.60 9.15
CA GLY A 171 7.35 3.63 9.98
C GLY A 171 7.29 2.24 9.36
N GLY A 172 8.24 1.41 9.75
CA GLY A 172 8.42 0.09 9.16
C GLY A 172 9.62 -0.59 9.80
N GLU A 173 9.49 -1.89 10.02
CA GLU A 173 10.64 -2.73 10.33
C GLU A 173 11.42 -2.97 9.02
N PRO A 174 12.74 -2.70 8.97
CA PRO A 174 13.52 -2.85 7.73
C PRO A 174 13.45 -4.24 7.10
N ASP A 175 13.25 -5.26 7.94
CA ASP A 175 13.17 -6.66 7.54
C ASP A 175 11.73 -7.17 7.39
N MET A 176 10.71 -6.31 7.50
CA MET A 176 9.32 -6.77 7.41
C MET A 176 8.95 -7.28 6.03
N ILE A 177 7.99 -8.21 6.01
CA ILE A 177 7.36 -8.69 4.79
C ILE A 177 6.00 -7.99 4.65
N PRO A 178 5.92 -6.84 3.95
CA PRO A 178 4.70 -6.03 3.91
C PRO A 178 3.52 -6.76 3.27
N LEU A 179 2.35 -6.56 3.85
CA LEU A 179 1.07 -6.85 3.21
C LEU A 179 0.69 -5.72 2.24
N ILE A 180 -0.29 -6.00 1.40
CA ILE A 180 -0.95 -5.01 0.52
C ILE A 180 -2.45 -5.04 0.81
N ARG A 181 -2.81 -4.96 2.09
CA ARG A 181 -4.17 -5.22 2.56
C ARG A 181 -4.98 -3.94 2.54
N LEU A 182 -6.05 -3.87 1.76
CA LEU A 182 -6.99 -2.76 1.82
C LEU A 182 -7.96 -2.93 2.98
N ARG A 183 -8.25 -1.82 3.65
CA ARG A 183 -9.32 -1.66 4.64
C ARG A 183 -10.07 -0.38 4.34
N GLU A 184 -11.37 -0.38 4.61
CA GLU A 184 -12.17 0.85 4.54
C GLU A 184 -12.33 1.41 5.95
N HIS A 185 -11.96 2.68 6.11
CA HIS A 185 -12.23 3.45 7.33
C HIS A 185 -13.51 4.24 7.14
N THR A 186 -14.55 3.92 7.91
CA THR A 186 -15.84 4.61 7.85
C THR A 186 -16.27 5.12 9.21
N TRP A 187 -16.47 6.42 9.35
CA TRP A 187 -16.99 7.02 10.58
C TRP A 187 -17.84 8.25 10.29
N GLY A 188 -18.77 8.54 11.20
CA GLY A 188 -19.55 9.76 11.19
C GLY A 188 -18.96 10.80 12.13
N GLN A 189 -18.83 12.03 11.68
CA GLN A 189 -18.40 13.17 12.48
C GLN A 189 -19.42 14.29 12.36
N ASP A 190 -19.85 14.84 13.49
CA ASP A 190 -20.67 16.04 13.52
C ASP A 190 -19.78 17.27 13.30
N ILE A 191 -19.94 17.93 12.16
CA ILE A 191 -19.18 19.12 11.82
C ILE A 191 -20.19 20.26 11.57
N PRO A 192 -20.44 21.11 12.57
CA PRO A 192 -21.45 22.18 12.49
C PRO A 192 -21.27 23.10 11.27
N GLN A 193 -20.03 23.34 10.85
CA GLN A 193 -19.67 24.15 9.69
C GLN A 193 -20.23 23.59 8.37
N PHE A 194 -20.51 22.29 8.31
CA PHE A 194 -21.11 21.61 7.16
C PHE A 194 -22.59 21.24 7.37
N GLY A 195 -23.24 21.79 8.40
CA GLY A 195 -24.67 21.61 8.62
C GLY A 195 -25.08 20.29 9.28
N GLY A 196 -24.14 19.58 9.91
CA GLY A 196 -24.45 18.40 10.74
C GLY A 196 -23.48 17.23 10.56
N ARG A 197 -24.02 16.01 10.63
CA ARG A 197 -23.26 14.76 10.55
C ARG A 197 -22.78 14.50 9.13
N ILE A 198 -21.47 14.36 8.95
CA ILE A 198 -20.83 13.87 7.72
C ILE A 198 -20.32 12.46 7.97
N THR A 199 -20.52 11.55 7.02
CA THR A 199 -19.85 10.25 7.00
C THR A 199 -18.65 10.31 6.09
N PHE A 200 -17.47 10.03 6.63
CA PHE A 200 -16.24 9.89 5.87
C PHE A 200 -16.00 8.43 5.52
N HIS A 201 -15.32 8.25 4.39
CA HIS A 201 -14.85 6.96 3.93
C HIS A 201 -13.45 7.13 3.34
N VAL A 202 -12.49 6.34 3.83
CA VAL A 202 -11.11 6.37 3.32
C VAL A 202 -10.69 4.94 3.06
N SER A 203 -10.26 4.65 1.84
CA SER A 203 -9.63 3.36 1.53
C SER A 203 -8.17 3.43 1.93
N VAL A 204 -7.68 2.48 2.71
CA VAL A 204 -6.31 2.54 3.22
C VAL A 204 -5.61 1.22 2.97
N VAL A 205 -4.42 1.28 2.38
CA VAL A 205 -3.53 0.12 2.26
C VAL A 205 -2.76 -0.02 3.57
N HIS A 206 -2.81 -1.21 4.16
CA HIS A 206 -2.12 -1.62 5.36
C HIS A 206 -1.01 -2.61 5.03
N THR A 207 0.16 -2.38 5.61
CA THR A 207 1.35 -3.23 5.42
C THR A 207 1.51 -4.32 6.48
N VAL A 208 0.64 -4.34 7.49
CA VAL A 208 0.58 -5.36 8.54
C VAL A 208 -0.84 -5.94 8.63
N PRO A 209 -1.01 -7.13 9.22
CA PRO A 209 -2.35 -7.65 9.51
C PRO A 209 -3.02 -6.84 10.62
N ASN A 210 -4.35 -6.95 10.74
CA ASN A 210 -5.15 -6.17 11.69
C ASN A 210 -4.67 -6.32 13.13
N GLU A 211 -4.24 -7.53 13.52
CA GLU A 211 -3.77 -7.81 14.89
C GLU A 211 -2.47 -7.09 15.26
N LEU A 212 -1.74 -6.58 14.26
CA LEU A 212 -0.50 -5.81 14.44
C LEU A 212 -0.67 -4.33 14.06
N ASP A 213 -1.82 -3.93 13.54
CA ASP A 213 -2.14 -2.53 13.28
C ASP A 213 -2.65 -1.89 14.57
N PRO A 214 -1.94 -0.93 15.17
CA PRO A 214 -2.38 -0.31 16.41
C PRO A 214 -3.71 0.41 16.22
N ALA A 215 -4.53 0.41 17.26
CA ALA A 215 -5.75 1.18 17.27
C ALA A 215 -5.44 2.68 17.25
N TRP A 216 -6.41 3.49 16.81
CA TRP A 216 -6.33 4.94 16.80
C TRP A 216 -5.90 5.47 18.17
N ASP A 217 -4.98 6.42 18.14
CA ASP A 217 -4.32 7.00 19.33
C ASP A 217 -3.42 6.03 20.13
N GLU A 218 -3.04 4.89 19.54
CA GLU A 218 -2.10 3.95 20.14
C GLU A 218 -0.81 3.79 19.32
N CYS A 219 0.30 3.56 20.01
CA CYS A 219 1.55 3.12 19.41
C CYS A 219 1.64 1.59 19.38
N PRO A 220 2.50 1.00 18.52
CA PRO A 220 2.75 -0.44 18.53
C PRO A 220 3.08 -0.97 19.92
N LEU A 221 2.51 -2.12 20.26
CA LEU A 221 2.78 -2.82 21.52
C LEU A 221 4.27 -3.11 21.69
N ASP A 222 4.73 -3.17 22.94
CA ASP A 222 6.11 -3.51 23.31
C ASP A 222 7.19 -2.65 22.65
N LYS A 223 6.85 -1.43 22.23
CA LYS A 223 7.73 -0.54 21.44
C LYS A 223 8.19 -1.20 20.14
N GLY A 224 7.32 -2.01 19.53
CA GLY A 224 7.54 -2.61 18.23
C GLY A 224 7.64 -1.55 17.12
N TYR A 225 7.96 -2.03 15.92
CA TYR A 225 7.97 -1.16 14.75
C TYR A 225 6.55 -0.74 14.37
N ALA A 226 6.45 0.49 13.86
CA ALA A 226 5.25 0.95 13.19
C ALA A 226 5.13 0.31 11.81
N SER A 227 4.01 0.60 11.13
CA SER A 227 3.78 0.13 9.77
C SER A 227 3.39 1.29 8.87
N LEU A 228 3.63 1.12 7.57
CA LEU A 228 3.16 2.05 6.54
C LEU A 228 1.66 1.83 6.33
N THR A 229 0.90 2.93 6.34
CA THR A 229 -0.47 2.95 5.84
C THR A 229 -0.64 4.05 4.79
N VAL A 230 -1.28 3.71 3.67
CA VAL A 230 -1.41 4.62 2.51
C VAL A 230 -2.89 4.92 2.26
N PRO A 231 -3.36 6.15 2.49
CA PRO A 231 -4.72 6.55 2.20
C PRO A 231 -4.93 6.76 0.69
N CYS A 232 -6.08 6.28 0.21
CA CYS A 232 -6.58 6.46 -1.13
C CYS A 232 -8.06 6.90 -1.08
N HIS A 233 -8.45 7.66 -2.09
CA HIS A 233 -9.86 7.90 -2.38
C HIS A 233 -10.59 6.62 -2.78
N ARG A 234 -11.92 6.66 -2.74
CA ARG A 234 -12.76 5.61 -3.35
C ARG A 234 -13.12 5.99 -4.77
N ARG A 235 -13.12 5.00 -5.66
CA ARG A 235 -13.46 5.18 -7.07
C ARG A 235 -14.87 5.75 -7.29
N ILE A 236 -15.83 5.44 -6.43
CA ILE A 236 -17.21 5.94 -6.52
C ILE A 236 -17.33 7.46 -6.35
N GLU A 237 -16.30 8.13 -5.83
CA GLU A 237 -16.28 9.58 -5.62
C GLU A 237 -16.05 10.37 -6.92
N PHE A 238 -15.64 9.70 -8.00
CA PHE A 238 -15.22 10.33 -9.24
C PHE A 238 -15.98 9.80 -10.47
N THR A 239 -16.15 10.66 -11.48
CA THR A 239 -16.66 10.24 -12.79
C THR A 239 -15.58 9.53 -13.60
N ASP A 240 -15.99 8.80 -14.64
CA ASP A 240 -15.06 8.13 -15.55
C ASP A 240 -14.15 9.15 -16.27
N GLU A 241 -14.70 10.30 -16.66
CA GLU A 241 -13.94 11.38 -17.29
C GLU A 241 -12.89 11.97 -16.35
N TYR A 242 -13.25 12.16 -15.07
CA TYR A 242 -12.29 12.64 -14.08
C TYR A 242 -11.14 11.64 -13.91
N MET A 243 -11.46 10.36 -13.78
CA MET A 243 -10.46 9.30 -13.61
C MET A 243 -9.54 9.20 -14.82
N ALA A 244 -10.08 9.23 -16.04
CA ALA A 244 -9.30 9.20 -17.27
C ALA A 244 -8.36 10.41 -17.42
N ALA A 245 -8.76 11.58 -16.91
CA ALA A 245 -7.97 12.81 -17.02
C ALA A 245 -6.94 13.01 -15.90
N ASN A 246 -7.17 12.47 -14.70
CA ASN A 246 -6.41 12.82 -13.49
C ASN A 246 -5.68 11.65 -12.84
N THR A 247 -5.89 10.43 -13.33
CA THR A 247 -5.26 9.23 -12.79
C THR A 247 -4.59 8.41 -13.87
N THR A 248 -3.62 7.61 -13.48
CA THR A 248 -2.99 6.63 -14.35
C THR A 248 -3.27 5.23 -13.81
N ILE A 249 -3.53 4.30 -14.73
CA ILE A 249 -3.43 2.88 -14.42
C ILE A 249 -1.93 2.59 -14.33
N PRO A 250 -1.43 2.02 -13.22
CA PRO A 250 -0.02 1.67 -13.11
C PRO A 250 0.37 0.70 -14.23
N THR A 251 1.10 1.22 -15.21
CA THR A 251 1.84 0.45 -16.20
C THR A 251 3.30 0.44 -15.79
N GLU A 252 4.10 -0.48 -16.34
CA GLU A 252 5.49 -0.68 -15.92
C GLU A 252 6.31 0.61 -15.76
N ARG A 253 7.29 0.60 -14.83
CA ARG A 253 8.42 1.52 -14.89
C ARG A 253 9.02 1.42 -16.30
N SER A 254 8.89 2.47 -17.09
CA SER A 254 9.81 2.69 -18.21
C SER A 254 11.20 2.81 -17.59
N GLY A 255 12.02 1.77 -17.78
CA GLY A 255 13.37 1.67 -17.21
C GLY A 255 14.33 2.76 -17.65
#